data_AF-A0A832E420-F1
#
_entry.id   AF-A0A832E420-F1
#
_cell.length_a   1.000
_cell.length_b   1.000
_cell.length_c   1.000
_cell.angle_alpha   90.00
_cell.angle_beta   90.00
_cell.angle_gamma   90.00
#
_symmetry.space_group_name_H-M   'P 1'
#
loop_
_entity.id
_entity.type
_entity.pdbx_description
1 polymer ?
#
loop_
_entity_poly.entity_id
_entity_poly.type
_entity_poly.pdbx_seq_one_letter_code
_entity_poly.pdbx_strand_id
1 'polypeptide(L)'
;MASTGLWNWNKYYPNFELALRNAESFLGAAREEGIEGFLVTAWGDNGSECLFSFLDPLILASMEIAEGNGKWEEKWLALTGESEEVLKARKLFGTREVADYLKHVLFATLHYRRASSDEKKELAEKWRSILESVKNVDLPRDLDFIRKAIIVGLKRLENKDDPADYILLADIYAKLWLEERKPHGLEKITQRFWGAAGRRRYRII
;
A
#
# COMPACT_ATOMS: atom_id res chain seq x y z
N MET A 1 -4.55 -7.46 27.37
CA MET A 1 -4.75 -6.57 26.21
C MET A 1 -4.04 -7.16 25.01
N ALA A 2 -4.77 -7.48 23.96
CA ALA A 2 -4.20 -7.99 22.70
C ALA A 2 -3.80 -6.83 21.78
N SER A 3 -2.86 -7.05 20.86
CA SER A 3 -2.49 -6.05 19.86
C SER A 3 -2.26 -6.68 18.51
N THR A 4 -2.88 -6.14 17.47
CA THR A 4 -2.60 -6.48 16.06
C THR A 4 -2.03 -5.28 15.32
N GLY A 5 -1.46 -5.50 14.13
CA GLY A 5 -0.86 -4.47 13.28
C GLY A 5 -1.55 -4.37 11.93
N LEU A 6 -1.68 -3.16 11.40
CA LEU A 6 -2.26 -2.92 10.07
C LEU A 6 -1.28 -3.13 8.91
N TRP A 7 -0.05 -3.58 9.20
CA TRP A 7 0.98 -3.90 8.21
C TRP A 7 1.25 -2.80 7.18
N ASN A 8 1.25 -1.55 7.63
CA ASN A 8 1.39 -0.34 6.81
C ASN A 8 2.80 0.30 6.85
N TRP A 9 3.68 -0.17 7.73
CA TRP A 9 4.99 0.44 7.92
C TRP A 9 5.98 0.09 6.80
N ASN A 10 6.90 1.02 6.51
CA ASN A 10 7.93 0.88 5.48
C ASN A 10 7.38 0.57 4.06
N LYS A 11 6.18 1.03 3.72
CA LYS A 11 5.53 0.81 2.43
C LYS A 11 4.56 1.95 2.07
N TYR A 12 4.07 1.97 0.83
CA TYR A 12 3.11 2.97 0.34
C TYR A 12 1.65 2.53 0.44
N TYR A 13 1.40 1.23 0.60
CA TYR A 13 0.08 0.65 0.72
C TYR A 13 0.14 -0.51 1.73
N PRO A 14 -0.84 -0.66 2.63
CA PRO A 14 -0.79 -1.71 3.65
C PRO A 14 -0.93 -3.10 3.03
N ASN A 15 -0.32 -4.09 3.67
CA ASN A 15 -0.49 -5.49 3.26
C ASN A 15 -1.77 -6.04 3.89
N PHE A 16 -2.86 -6.06 3.11
CA PHE A 16 -4.18 -6.49 3.57
C PHE A 16 -4.18 -7.95 3.99
N GLU A 17 -3.51 -8.83 3.23
CA GLU A 17 -3.47 -10.27 3.54
C GLU A 17 -2.87 -10.54 4.91
N LEU A 18 -1.73 -9.91 5.21
CA LEU A 18 -1.07 -10.06 6.51
C LEU A 18 -1.84 -9.37 7.63
N ALA A 19 -2.42 -8.19 7.38
CA ALA A 19 -3.22 -7.48 8.37
C ALA A 19 -4.46 -8.25 8.78
N LEU A 20 -5.25 -8.73 7.82
CA LEU A 20 -6.48 -9.48 8.07
C LEU A 20 -6.17 -10.82 8.75
N ARG A 21 -5.23 -11.61 8.22
CA ARG A 21 -4.84 -12.89 8.82
C ARG A 21 -4.35 -12.74 10.26
N ASN A 22 -3.57 -11.70 10.54
CA ASN A 22 -3.12 -11.43 11.89
C ASN A 22 -4.26 -10.96 12.79
N ALA A 23 -5.14 -10.07 12.32
CA ALA A 23 -6.31 -9.67 13.09
C ALA A 23 -7.19 -10.88 13.45
N GLU A 24 -7.50 -11.75 12.49
CA GLU A 24 -8.26 -13.00 12.71
C GLU A 24 -7.61 -13.88 13.78
N SER A 25 -6.30 -14.11 13.67
CA SER A 25 -5.57 -14.98 14.59
C SER A 25 -5.47 -14.39 16.00
N PHE A 26 -5.06 -13.12 16.12
CA PHE A 26 -4.79 -12.51 17.42
C PHE A 26 -6.06 -12.08 18.13
N LEU A 27 -7.00 -11.43 17.43
CA LEU A 27 -8.24 -10.93 18.03
C LEU A 27 -9.24 -12.08 18.24
N GLY A 28 -9.26 -13.08 17.34
CA GLY A 28 -10.05 -14.29 17.54
C GLY A 28 -9.65 -15.04 18.80
N ALA A 29 -8.35 -15.31 18.99
CA ALA A 29 -7.84 -15.93 20.21
C ALA A 29 -8.09 -15.07 21.45
N ALA A 30 -7.91 -13.75 21.35
CA ALA A 30 -8.19 -12.84 22.47
C ALA A 30 -9.66 -12.88 22.90
N ARG A 31 -10.59 -12.99 21.95
CA ARG A 31 -12.03 -13.14 22.21
C ARG A 31 -12.34 -14.47 22.89
N GLU A 32 -11.75 -15.57 22.42
CA GLU A 32 -11.93 -16.90 23.01
C GLU A 32 -11.43 -16.96 24.46
N GLU A 33 -10.34 -16.26 24.76
CA GLU A 33 -9.76 -16.15 26.11
C GLU A 33 -10.42 -15.06 26.98
N GLY A 34 -11.46 -14.39 26.49
CA GLY A 34 -12.20 -13.37 27.24
C GLY A 34 -11.39 -12.09 27.55
N ILE A 35 -10.43 -11.72 26.70
CA ILE A 35 -9.65 -10.49 26.87
C ILE A 35 -10.50 -9.27 26.53
N GLU A 36 -10.81 -8.43 27.52
CA GLU A 36 -11.74 -7.29 27.42
C GLU A 36 -11.23 -6.07 26.62
N GLY A 37 -10.09 -6.17 25.93
CA GLY A 37 -9.55 -5.02 25.22
C GLY A 37 -8.40 -5.34 24.27
N PHE A 38 -8.38 -4.64 23.15
CA PHE A 38 -7.35 -4.75 22.13
C PHE A 38 -6.91 -3.39 21.60
N LEU A 39 -5.71 -3.39 21.03
CA LEU A 39 -5.16 -2.27 20.26
C LEU A 39 -4.95 -2.70 18.81
N VAL A 40 -5.17 -1.76 17.92
CA VAL A 40 -4.80 -1.87 16.51
C VAL A 40 -3.69 -0.86 16.26
N THR A 41 -2.53 -1.35 15.82
CA THR A 41 -1.34 -0.52 15.66
C THR A 41 -1.08 -0.22 14.19
N ALA A 42 -0.87 1.07 13.90
CA ALA A 42 -0.43 1.57 12.61
C ALA A 42 0.95 2.21 12.78
N TRP A 43 2.01 1.49 12.42
CA TRP A 43 3.38 1.97 12.57
C TRP A 43 3.82 2.81 11.37
N GLY A 44 4.79 3.69 11.59
CA GLY A 44 5.22 4.72 10.64
C GLY A 44 6.64 4.54 10.11
N ASP A 45 7.19 3.32 10.15
CA ASP A 45 8.63 3.10 9.96
C ASP A 45 9.13 3.59 8.60
N ASN A 46 10.36 4.13 8.63
CA ASN A 46 11.07 4.59 7.45
C ASN A 46 10.35 5.68 6.64
N GLY A 47 9.58 6.56 7.30
CA GLY A 47 9.03 7.78 6.70
C GLY A 47 7.52 7.87 6.66
N SER A 48 6.80 6.90 7.24
CA SER A 48 5.33 6.91 7.36
C SER A 48 4.62 7.10 6.01
N GLU A 49 5.11 6.43 4.97
CA GLU A 49 4.69 6.75 3.60
C GLU A 49 3.30 6.23 3.22
N CYS A 50 2.80 5.25 3.98
CA CYS A 50 1.45 4.72 3.76
C CYS A 50 0.42 5.76 4.22
N LEU A 51 -0.48 6.17 3.31
CA LEU A 51 -1.56 7.11 3.62
C LEU A 51 -2.53 6.54 4.67
N PHE A 52 -3.11 7.41 5.50
CA PHE A 52 -4.04 7.00 6.54
C PHE A 52 -5.36 6.49 5.94
N SER A 53 -5.83 7.08 4.84
CA SER A 53 -7.04 6.61 4.13
C SER A 53 -6.98 5.13 3.71
N PHE A 54 -5.79 4.57 3.52
CA PHE A 54 -5.63 3.15 3.18
C PHE A 54 -5.87 2.22 4.37
N LEU A 55 -5.87 2.75 5.59
CA LEU A 55 -5.96 1.98 6.83
C LEU A 55 -7.40 1.81 7.33
N ASP A 56 -8.28 2.76 7.00
CA ASP A 56 -9.69 2.77 7.39
C ASP A 56 -10.43 1.43 7.19
N PRO A 57 -10.35 0.76 6.01
CA PRO A 57 -11.00 -0.54 5.84
C PRO A 57 -10.43 -1.62 6.77
N LEU A 58 -9.14 -1.57 7.10
CA LEU A 58 -8.51 -2.54 8.00
C LEU A 58 -8.82 -2.26 9.48
N ILE A 59 -9.07 -1.00 9.85
CA ILE A 59 -9.58 -0.63 11.17
C ILE A 59 -10.97 -1.21 11.35
N LEU A 60 -11.86 -1.01 10.36
CA LEU A 60 -13.20 -1.61 10.38
C LEU A 60 -13.11 -3.14 10.42
N ALA A 61 -12.25 -3.75 9.61
CA ALA A 61 -12.04 -5.19 9.63
C ALA A 61 -11.61 -5.71 11.00
N SER A 62 -10.66 -5.03 11.65
CA SER A 62 -10.20 -5.41 12.99
C SER A 62 -11.33 -5.35 14.01
N MET A 63 -12.18 -4.33 13.95
CA MET A 63 -13.35 -4.21 14.83
C MET A 63 -14.38 -5.31 14.58
N GLU A 64 -14.68 -5.61 13.31
CA GLU A 64 -15.62 -6.68 12.94
C GLU A 64 -15.13 -8.07 13.31
N ILE A 65 -13.82 -8.29 13.29
CA ILE A 65 -13.20 -9.54 13.71
C ILE A 65 -13.27 -9.69 15.24
N ALA A 66 -12.96 -8.62 15.99
CA ALA A 66 -12.95 -8.66 17.45
C ALA A 66 -14.37 -8.77 18.03
N GLU A 67 -15.27 -7.90 17.60
CA GLU A 67 -16.57 -7.67 18.27
C GLU A 67 -17.78 -7.99 17.37
N GLY A 68 -17.55 -8.17 16.07
CA GLY A 68 -18.59 -8.37 15.08
C GLY A 68 -18.70 -9.82 14.60
N ASN A 69 -19.13 -9.95 13.33
CA ASN A 69 -19.27 -11.23 12.65
C ASN A 69 -18.21 -11.43 11.55
N GLY A 70 -17.17 -10.60 11.53
CA GLY A 70 -16.09 -10.61 10.54
C GLY A 70 -16.46 -10.10 9.14
N LYS A 71 -17.73 -9.72 8.87
CA LYS A 71 -18.20 -9.28 7.55
C LYS A 71 -17.93 -7.79 7.31
N TRP A 72 -16.66 -7.42 7.27
CA TRP A 72 -16.26 -6.02 7.14
C TRP A 72 -16.45 -5.46 5.74
N GLU A 73 -16.37 -6.27 4.68
CA GLU A 73 -16.56 -5.80 3.31
C GLU A 73 -17.97 -5.23 3.08
N GLU A 74 -19.01 -5.98 3.49
CA GLU A 74 -20.41 -5.56 3.35
C GLU A 74 -20.64 -4.22 4.09
N LYS A 75 -20.08 -4.09 5.30
CA LYS A 75 -20.19 -2.88 6.12
C LYS A 75 -19.36 -1.72 5.56
N TRP A 76 -18.19 -1.98 4.99
CA TRP A 76 -17.37 -0.96 4.35
C TRP A 76 -18.11 -0.33 3.18
N LEU A 77 -18.70 -1.14 2.30
CA LEU A 77 -19.49 -0.66 1.16
C LEU A 77 -20.69 0.17 1.66
N ALA A 78 -21.40 -0.30 2.68
CA ALA A 78 -22.54 0.42 3.26
C ALA A 78 -22.14 1.75 3.93
N LEU A 79 -20.99 1.81 4.60
CA LEU A 79 -20.52 3.00 5.31
C LEU A 79 -19.96 4.07 4.36
N THR A 80 -19.27 3.65 3.30
CA THR A 80 -18.53 4.57 2.41
C THR A 80 -19.26 4.88 1.12
N GLY A 81 -20.18 4.03 0.69
CA GLY A 81 -20.78 4.10 -0.63
C GLY A 81 -19.80 3.76 -1.76
N GLU A 82 -18.62 3.20 -1.46
CA GLU A 82 -17.70 2.71 -2.48
C GLU A 82 -18.35 1.58 -3.30
N SER A 83 -17.95 1.46 -4.56
CA SER A 83 -18.37 0.35 -5.40
C SER A 83 -17.58 -0.92 -5.07
N GLU A 84 -18.13 -2.08 -5.41
CA GLU A 84 -17.45 -3.37 -5.22
C GLU A 84 -16.12 -3.44 -5.99
N GLU A 85 -16.04 -2.79 -7.15
CA GLU A 85 -14.83 -2.71 -7.96
C GLU A 85 -13.72 -1.91 -7.26
N VAL A 86 -14.07 -0.82 -6.57
CA VAL A 86 -13.11 -0.04 -5.78
C VAL A 86 -12.60 -0.86 -4.59
N LEU A 87 -13.50 -1.54 -3.87
CA LEU A 87 -13.10 -2.45 -2.79
C LEU A 87 -12.21 -3.59 -3.30
N LYS A 88 -12.53 -4.16 -4.46
CA LYS A 88 -11.68 -5.17 -5.12
C LYS A 88 -10.30 -4.60 -5.44
N ALA A 89 -10.22 -3.37 -5.95
CA ALA A 89 -8.94 -2.71 -6.20
C ALA A 89 -8.14 -2.50 -4.90
N ARG A 90 -8.79 -2.11 -3.80
CA ARG A 90 -8.15 -1.99 -2.48
C ARG A 90 -7.49 -3.31 -2.05
N LYS A 91 -8.20 -4.43 -2.21
CA LYS A 91 -7.69 -5.76 -1.88
C LYS A 91 -6.54 -6.19 -2.81
N LEU A 92 -6.65 -5.91 -4.11
CA LEU A 92 -5.60 -6.21 -5.10
C LEU A 92 -4.32 -5.41 -4.87
N PHE A 93 -4.43 -4.14 -4.47
CA PHE A 93 -3.24 -3.35 -4.10
C PHE A 93 -2.65 -3.78 -2.76
N GLY A 94 -3.47 -4.41 -1.90
CA GLY A 94 -3.08 -4.95 -0.60
C GLY A 94 -2.43 -6.32 -0.64
N THR A 95 -2.28 -6.94 -1.83
CA THR A 95 -1.55 -8.22 -1.93
C THR A 95 -0.07 -8.03 -1.66
N ARG A 96 0.60 -9.12 -1.29
CA ARG A 96 2.03 -9.12 -0.97
C ARG A 96 2.89 -8.58 -2.12
N GLU A 97 2.55 -8.95 -3.36
CA GLU A 97 3.28 -8.54 -4.56
C GLU A 97 3.29 -7.02 -4.73
N VAL A 98 2.25 -6.32 -4.33
CA VAL A 98 2.21 -4.85 -4.42
C VAL A 98 2.73 -4.23 -3.13
N ALA A 99 2.08 -4.53 -2.00
CA ALA A 99 2.34 -3.85 -0.74
C ALA A 99 3.78 -4.01 -0.25
N ASP A 100 4.39 -5.18 -0.44
CA ASP A 100 5.73 -5.44 0.06
C ASP A 100 6.83 -5.04 -0.94
N TYR A 101 6.57 -5.01 -2.26
CA TYR A 101 7.61 -4.75 -3.27
C TYR A 101 7.59 -3.35 -3.88
N LEU A 102 6.44 -2.66 -3.90
CA LEU A 102 6.27 -1.40 -4.64
C LEU A 102 7.35 -0.36 -4.31
N LYS A 103 7.56 -0.10 -3.01
CA LYS A 103 8.60 0.83 -2.53
C LYS A 103 10.00 0.41 -2.97
N HIS A 104 10.30 -0.89 -2.90
CA HIS A 104 11.63 -1.42 -3.21
C HIS A 104 11.97 -1.30 -4.69
N VAL A 105 10.99 -1.55 -5.55
CA VAL A 105 11.10 -1.39 -7.01
C VAL A 105 11.26 0.08 -7.37
N LEU A 106 10.37 0.96 -6.91
CA LEU A 106 10.39 2.39 -7.24
C LEU A 106 11.74 3.04 -6.93
N PHE A 107 12.32 2.72 -5.78
CA PHE A 107 13.55 3.36 -5.32
C PHE A 107 14.82 2.55 -5.57
N ALA A 108 14.72 1.41 -6.25
CA ALA A 108 15.83 0.50 -6.53
C ALA A 108 16.65 0.19 -5.28
N THR A 109 15.96 -0.16 -4.19
CA THR A 109 16.60 -0.53 -2.91
C THR A 109 17.38 -1.83 -3.04
N LEU A 110 18.18 -2.18 -2.03
CA LEU A 110 18.98 -3.40 -2.03
C LEU A 110 18.13 -4.67 -2.25
N HIS A 111 16.90 -4.70 -1.73
CA HIS A 111 15.97 -5.81 -1.94
C HIS A 111 15.66 -6.02 -3.43
N TYR A 112 15.36 -4.95 -4.16
CA TYR A 112 15.12 -5.01 -5.60
C TYR A 112 16.38 -5.35 -6.40
N ARG A 113 17.54 -4.80 -6.01
CA ARG A 113 18.81 -5.06 -6.71
C ARG A 113 19.24 -6.53 -6.62
N ARG A 114 19.01 -7.14 -5.46
CA ARG A 114 19.34 -8.56 -5.19
C ARG A 114 18.34 -9.54 -5.81
N ALA A 115 17.12 -9.11 -6.12
CA ALA A 115 16.14 -9.97 -6.77
C ALA A 115 16.67 -10.43 -8.15
N SER A 116 16.53 -11.72 -8.41
CA SER A 116 16.88 -12.38 -9.65
C SER A 116 16.04 -11.85 -10.82
N SER A 117 16.51 -12.13 -12.04
CA SER A 117 15.78 -11.76 -13.26
C SER A 117 14.41 -12.44 -13.33
N ASP A 118 14.28 -13.65 -12.82
CA ASP A 118 13.02 -14.40 -12.88
C ASP A 118 12.02 -13.93 -11.82
N GLU A 119 12.46 -13.62 -10.59
CA GLU A 119 11.62 -12.97 -9.58
C GLU A 119 11.07 -11.62 -10.10
N LYS A 120 11.90 -10.85 -10.81
CA LYS A 120 11.47 -9.58 -11.42
C LYS A 120 10.44 -9.77 -12.53
N LYS A 121 10.57 -10.82 -13.35
CA LYS A 121 9.60 -11.15 -14.41
C LYS A 121 8.27 -11.59 -13.82
N GLU A 122 8.29 -12.47 -12.83
CA GLU A 122 7.08 -12.95 -12.14
C GLU A 122 6.33 -11.77 -11.50
N LEU A 123 7.06 -10.91 -10.79
CA LEU A 123 6.49 -9.70 -10.20
C LEU A 123 5.85 -8.79 -11.27
N ALA A 124 6.53 -8.60 -12.40
CA ALA A 124 6.00 -7.80 -13.50
C ALA A 124 4.71 -8.39 -14.10
N GLU A 125 4.63 -9.71 -14.26
CA GLU A 125 3.42 -10.40 -14.73
C GLU A 125 2.25 -10.24 -13.75
N LYS A 126 2.51 -10.40 -12.45
CA LYS A 126 1.50 -10.16 -11.39
C LYS A 126 0.97 -8.73 -11.44
N TRP A 127 1.86 -7.74 -11.56
CA TRP A 127 1.46 -6.34 -11.64
C TRP A 127 0.68 -6.01 -12.92
N ARG A 128 1.02 -6.61 -14.06
CA ARG A 128 0.22 -6.45 -15.30
C ARG A 128 -1.20 -7.00 -15.12
N SER A 129 -1.33 -8.18 -14.51
CA SER A 129 -2.64 -8.78 -14.24
C SER A 129 -3.51 -7.92 -13.31
N ILE A 130 -2.90 -7.37 -12.25
CA ILE A 130 -3.57 -6.44 -11.33
C ILE A 130 -4.01 -5.19 -12.08
N LEU A 131 -3.13 -4.57 -12.86
CA LEU A 131 -3.45 -3.35 -13.62
C LEU A 131 -4.57 -3.56 -14.64
N GLU A 132 -4.60 -4.71 -15.33
CA GLU A 132 -5.70 -5.02 -16.25
C GLU A 132 -7.02 -5.20 -15.49
N SER A 133 -6.99 -5.81 -14.31
CA SER A 133 -8.17 -6.00 -13.45
C SER A 133 -8.80 -4.70 -12.95
N VAL A 134 -7.99 -3.63 -12.81
CA VAL A 134 -8.44 -2.31 -12.29
C VAL A 134 -8.44 -1.20 -13.35
N LYS A 135 -8.25 -1.56 -14.62
CA LYS A 135 -8.04 -0.63 -15.73
C LYS A 135 -9.20 0.35 -15.95
N ASN A 136 -10.43 -0.16 -15.89
CA ASN A 136 -11.65 0.60 -16.14
C ASN A 136 -12.36 1.01 -14.84
N VAL A 137 -11.71 0.82 -13.69
CA VAL A 137 -12.27 1.20 -12.39
C VAL A 137 -11.98 2.69 -12.17
N ASP A 138 -13.03 3.44 -11.85
CA ASP A 138 -12.90 4.83 -11.41
C ASP A 138 -12.42 4.85 -9.96
N LEU A 139 -11.13 5.12 -9.78
CA LEU A 139 -10.47 5.03 -8.49
C LEU A 139 -10.43 6.42 -7.83
N PRO A 140 -10.67 6.51 -6.51
CA PRO A 140 -10.39 7.72 -5.76
C PRO A 140 -8.91 8.09 -5.87
N ARG A 141 -8.60 9.37 -5.65
CA ARG A 141 -7.27 9.95 -5.93
C ARG A 141 -6.11 9.22 -5.28
N ASP A 142 -6.32 8.72 -4.06
CA ASP A 142 -5.34 7.96 -3.29
C ASP A 142 -5.07 6.57 -3.90
N LEU A 143 -6.10 5.83 -4.30
CA LEU A 143 -5.97 4.55 -4.99
C LEU A 143 -5.45 4.71 -6.42
N ASP A 144 -5.82 5.78 -7.12
CA ASP A 144 -5.24 6.08 -8.43
C ASP A 144 -3.75 6.40 -8.32
N PHE A 145 -3.29 7.04 -7.24
CA PHE A 145 -1.86 7.19 -6.96
C PHE A 145 -1.16 5.83 -6.88
N ILE A 146 -1.73 4.85 -6.19
CA ILE A 146 -1.17 3.49 -6.11
C ILE A 146 -1.15 2.82 -7.50
N ARG A 147 -2.24 2.94 -8.27
CA ARG A 147 -2.28 2.48 -9.67
C ARG A 147 -1.14 3.09 -10.49
N LYS A 148 -0.92 4.40 -10.43
CA LYS A 148 0.19 5.07 -11.12
C LYS A 148 1.55 4.61 -10.61
N ALA A 149 1.70 4.43 -9.30
CA ALA A 149 2.94 3.94 -8.71
C ALA A 149 3.29 2.53 -9.21
N ILE A 150 2.30 1.63 -9.31
CA ILE A 150 2.48 0.29 -9.90
C ILE A 150 2.87 0.39 -11.38
N ILE A 151 2.24 1.29 -12.16
CA ILE A 151 2.61 1.52 -13.58
C ILE A 151 4.08 1.95 -13.70
N VAL A 152 4.52 2.92 -12.90
CA VAL A 152 5.92 3.38 -12.91
C VAL A 152 6.86 2.28 -12.44
N GLY A 153 6.46 1.51 -11.42
CA GLY A 153 7.23 0.36 -10.97
C GLY A 153 7.33 -0.75 -12.03
N LEU A 154 6.28 -0.98 -12.82
CA LEU A 154 6.30 -1.91 -13.94
C LEU A 154 7.25 -1.42 -15.04
N LYS A 155 7.17 -0.13 -15.41
CA LYS A 155 8.16 0.48 -16.31
C LYS A 155 9.57 0.27 -15.77
N ARG A 156 9.78 0.41 -14.46
CA ARG A 156 11.08 0.21 -13.82
C ARG A 156 11.56 -1.25 -13.91
N LEU A 157 10.70 -2.23 -13.68
CA LEU A 157 11.01 -3.65 -13.87
C LEU A 157 11.44 -3.95 -15.31
N GLU A 158 10.86 -3.25 -16.28
CA GLU A 158 11.17 -3.37 -17.70
C GLU A 158 12.30 -2.45 -18.19
N ASN A 159 12.94 -1.67 -17.29
CA ASN A 159 13.93 -0.65 -17.62
C ASN A 159 13.43 0.43 -18.60
N LYS A 160 12.17 0.82 -18.52
CA LYS A 160 11.50 1.84 -19.36
C LYS A 160 11.01 3.06 -18.56
N ASP A 161 11.36 3.16 -17.28
CA ASP A 161 11.03 4.31 -16.43
C ASP A 161 11.78 5.58 -16.87
N ASP A 162 11.15 6.74 -16.70
CA ASP A 162 11.68 8.06 -17.01
C ASP A 162 11.71 8.99 -15.78
N PRO A 163 12.66 9.94 -15.65
CA PRO A 163 12.65 10.91 -14.56
C PRO A 163 11.30 11.63 -14.33
N ALA A 164 10.54 11.92 -15.39
CA ALA A 164 9.23 12.57 -15.30
C ALA A 164 8.20 11.72 -14.55
N ASP A 165 8.27 10.39 -14.66
CA ASP A 165 7.38 9.47 -13.94
C ASP A 165 7.47 9.70 -12.42
N TYR A 166 8.69 9.84 -11.91
CA TYR A 166 8.94 10.02 -10.48
C TYR A 166 8.57 11.42 -9.98
N ILE A 167 8.77 12.45 -10.81
CA ILE A 167 8.37 13.83 -10.47
C ILE A 167 6.85 13.92 -10.37
N LEU A 168 6.13 13.28 -11.29
CA LEU A 168 4.67 13.23 -11.26
C LEU A 168 4.17 12.50 -10.01
N LEU A 169 4.75 11.34 -9.66
CA LEU A 169 4.39 10.64 -8.42
C LEU A 169 4.67 11.50 -7.18
N ALA A 170 5.77 12.25 -7.16
CA ALA A 170 6.10 13.14 -6.05
C ALA A 170 5.07 14.26 -5.86
N ASP A 171 4.62 14.89 -6.95
CA ASP A 171 3.61 15.96 -6.90
C ASP A 171 2.25 15.44 -6.42
N ILE A 172 1.79 14.31 -6.97
CA ILE A 172 0.53 13.68 -6.54
C ILE A 172 0.60 13.29 -5.07
N TYR A 173 1.68 12.62 -4.66
CA TYR A 173 1.86 12.18 -3.28
C TYR A 173 1.94 13.34 -2.31
N ALA A 174 2.61 14.44 -2.66
CA ALA A 174 2.71 15.62 -1.81
C ALA A 174 1.33 16.24 -1.53
N LYS A 175 0.45 16.28 -2.52
CA LYS A 175 -0.93 16.75 -2.35
C LYS A 175 -1.72 15.84 -1.40
N LEU A 176 -1.66 14.52 -1.63
CA LEU A 176 -2.32 13.53 -0.76
C LEU A 176 -1.79 13.57 0.68
N TRP A 177 -0.47 13.74 0.85
CA TRP A 177 0.13 13.89 2.18
C TRP A 177 -0.45 15.08 2.93
N LEU A 178 -0.53 16.24 2.27
CA LEU A 178 -1.01 17.48 2.89
C LEU A 178 -2.51 17.48 3.20
N GLU A 179 -3.29 16.59 2.56
CA GLU A 179 -4.71 16.38 2.86
C GLU A 179 -4.90 15.66 4.21
N GLU A 180 -3.95 14.81 4.61
CA GLU A 180 -4.06 14.00 5.84
C GLU A 180 -3.09 14.42 6.95
N ARG A 181 -2.03 15.17 6.61
CA ARG A 181 -0.87 15.39 7.48
C ARG A 181 -0.33 16.81 7.39
N LYS A 182 0.40 17.20 8.43
CA LYS A 182 1.21 18.42 8.42
C LYS A 182 2.36 18.30 7.40
N PRO A 183 2.93 19.42 6.91
CA PRO A 183 4.02 19.40 5.93
C PRO A 183 5.31 18.69 6.39
N HIS A 184 5.53 18.56 7.70
CA HIS A 184 6.74 17.98 8.28
C HIS A 184 6.96 16.53 7.82
N GLY A 185 8.16 16.22 7.35
CA GLY A 185 8.54 14.88 6.88
C GLY A 185 8.32 14.67 5.39
N LEU A 186 7.49 15.50 4.75
CA LEU A 186 7.23 15.43 3.31
C LEU A 186 8.50 15.69 2.49
N GLU A 187 9.40 16.54 2.99
CA GLU A 187 10.69 16.82 2.34
C GLU A 187 11.52 15.54 2.15
N LYS A 188 11.49 14.63 3.14
CA LYS A 188 12.21 13.36 3.07
C LYS A 188 11.63 12.43 2.02
N ILE A 189 10.31 12.42 1.85
CA ILE A 189 9.64 11.54 0.89
C ILE A 189 9.80 12.06 -0.52
N THR A 190 9.61 13.37 -0.72
CA THR A 190 9.86 14.03 -2.01
C THR A 190 11.31 13.85 -2.47
N GLN A 191 12.29 14.00 -1.58
CA GLN A 191 13.70 13.71 -1.88
C GLN A 191 13.95 12.29 -2.42
N ARG A 192 13.18 11.27 -1.99
CA ARG A 192 13.33 9.89 -2.50
C ARG A 192 12.92 9.77 -3.96
N PHE A 193 11.77 10.36 -4.32
CA PHE A 193 11.32 10.41 -5.71
C PHE A 193 12.29 11.19 -6.59
N TRP A 194 12.75 12.35 -6.14
CA TRP A 194 13.71 13.17 -6.87
C TRP A 194 15.07 12.46 -7.01
N GLY A 195 15.52 11.76 -5.97
CA GLY A 195 16.72 10.94 -6.02
C GLY A 195 16.60 9.77 -7.01
N ALA A 196 15.42 9.15 -7.12
CA ALA A 196 15.15 8.13 -8.13
C ALA A 196 15.19 8.70 -9.55
N ALA A 197 14.54 9.87 -9.77
CA ALA A 197 14.58 10.61 -11.02
C ALA A 197 16.03 10.95 -11.43
N GLY A 198 16.83 11.47 -10.49
CA GLY A 198 18.23 11.82 -10.71
C GLY A 198 19.08 10.59 -11.10
N ARG A 199 18.98 9.49 -10.35
CA ARG A 199 19.70 8.24 -10.69
C ARG A 199 19.36 7.75 -12.08
N ARG A 200 18.09 7.86 -12.50
CA ARG A 200 17.67 7.45 -13.83
C ARG A 200 18.24 8.34 -14.94
N ARG A 201 18.21 9.67 -14.74
CA ARG A 201 18.76 10.65 -15.70
C ARG A 201 20.24 10.41 -16.02
N TYR A 202 21.03 10.06 -15.01
CA TYR A 202 22.48 9.83 -15.16
C TYR A 202 22.86 8.36 -15.35
N ARG A 203 21.88 7.45 -15.49
CA ARG A 203 22.09 5.98 -15.55
C ARG A 203 23.02 5.44 -14.44
N ILE A 204 22.93 6.03 -13.25
CA ILE A 204 23.63 5.54 -12.07
C ILE A 204 22.76 4.41 -11.50
N ILE A 205 22.96 3.18 -11.99
CA ILE A 205 22.22 1.98 -11.58
C ILE A 205 23.18 1.00 -10.92
#